data_AF-A0AB38TMY2-F1
#
_entry.id   AF-A0AB38TMY2-F1
#
_cell.length_a   1.000
_cell.length_b   1.000
_cell.length_c   1.000
_cell.angle_alpha   90.00
_cell.angle_beta   90.00
_cell.angle_gamma   90.00
#
_symmetry.space_group_name_H-M   'P 1'
#
loop_
_entity.id
_entity.type
_entity.pdbx_description
1 polymer ?
#
loop_
_entity_poly.entity_id
_entity_poly.type
_entity_poly.pdbx_seq_one_letter_code
_entity_poly.pdbx_strand_id
1 'polypeptide(L)' 'MNEIYGLPQSLTGDELVSIKQKQNGEWAECTMPLAMLIQLMTAFAASLPTDKPTSAGQLWNDAGMVAIS' A
#
# COMPACT_ATOMS: atom_id res chain seq x y z
N MET A 1 -29.52 -22.70 8.77
CA MET A 1 -28.06 -22.59 8.60
C MET A 1 -27.61 -21.51 9.57
N ASN A 2 -26.81 -21.85 10.58
CA ASN A 2 -26.25 -20.85 11.48
C ASN A 2 -25.03 -20.23 10.78
N GLU A 3 -25.13 -18.96 10.42
CA GLU A 3 -23.98 -18.18 9.97
C GLU A 3 -23.05 -17.94 11.17
N ILE A 4 -21.76 -18.28 11.03
CA ILE A 4 -20.75 -18.02 12.04
C ILE A 4 -20.31 -16.56 11.88
N TYR A 5 -20.80 -15.69 12.75
CA TYR A 5 -20.38 -14.29 12.82
C TYR A 5 -19.06 -14.15 13.60
N GLY A 6 -18.21 -13.19 13.21
CA GLY A 6 -17.01 -12.82 13.95
C GLY A 6 -15.69 -13.43 13.45
N LEU A 7 -15.71 -14.22 12.39
CA LEU A 7 -14.47 -14.58 11.68
C LEU A 7 -14.00 -13.39 10.82
N PRO A 8 -12.70 -13.08 10.80
CA PRO A 8 -12.14 -12.10 9.86
C PRO A 8 -12.60 -12.43 8.44
N GLN A 9 -13.25 -11.49 7.79
CA GLN A 9 -13.62 -11.62 6.39
C GLN A 9 -12.36 -11.44 5.52
N SER A 10 -12.27 -12.17 4.43
CA SER A 10 -11.21 -11.94 3.43
C SER A 10 -11.33 -10.52 2.88
N LEU A 11 -10.18 -9.88 2.65
CA LEU A 11 -10.16 -8.58 1.99
C LEU A 11 -10.63 -8.74 0.54
N THR A 12 -11.64 -7.99 0.14
CA THR A 12 -12.18 -8.02 -1.24
C THR A 12 -11.53 -6.97 -2.13
N GLY A 13 -10.89 -5.96 -1.55
CA GLY A 13 -10.38 -4.78 -2.23
C GLY A 13 -11.36 -3.61 -2.25
N ASP A 14 -12.63 -3.84 -1.89
CA ASP A 14 -13.66 -2.80 -1.77
C ASP A 14 -13.61 -2.07 -0.42
N GLU A 15 -12.78 -2.55 0.52
CA GLU A 15 -12.57 -1.87 1.79
C GLU A 15 -12.07 -0.44 1.56
N LEU A 16 -12.41 0.46 2.46
CA LEU A 16 -12.03 1.86 2.33
C LEU A 16 -10.76 2.15 3.12
N VAL A 17 -9.83 2.84 2.47
CA VAL A 17 -8.65 3.43 3.11
C VAL A 17 -8.82 4.94 3.13
N SER A 18 -8.84 5.52 4.34
CA SER A 18 -8.82 6.97 4.54
C SER A 18 -7.41 7.45 4.90
N ILE A 19 -6.96 8.49 4.22
CA ILE A 19 -5.69 9.18 4.48
C ILE A 19 -6.00 10.64 4.81
N LYS A 20 -5.44 11.13 5.92
CA LYS A 20 -5.46 12.55 6.24
C LYS A 20 -4.26 13.24 5.61
N GLN A 21 -4.52 14.26 4.81
CA GLN A 21 -3.53 14.95 4.01
C GLN A 21 -3.59 16.45 4.31
N LYS A 22 -2.44 17.11 4.39
CA LYS A 22 -2.40 18.57 4.50
C LYS A 22 -2.45 19.17 3.09
N GLN A 23 -3.56 19.78 2.73
CA GLN A 23 -3.78 20.43 1.43
C GLN A 23 -3.99 21.93 1.66
N ASN A 24 -3.14 22.77 1.05
CA ASN A 24 -3.20 24.23 1.17
C ASN A 24 -3.21 24.75 2.62
N GLY A 25 -2.56 24.05 3.54
CA GLY A 25 -2.50 24.43 4.95
C GLY A 25 -3.58 23.80 5.84
N GLU A 26 -4.62 23.22 5.25
CA GLU A 26 -5.75 22.59 5.95
C GLU A 26 -5.65 21.07 5.89
N TRP A 27 -6.23 20.37 6.88
CA TRP A 27 -6.31 18.92 6.87
C TRP A 27 -7.56 18.46 6.12
N ALA A 28 -7.37 17.69 5.07
CA ALA A 28 -8.42 17.02 4.32
C ALA A 28 -8.34 15.50 4.55
N GLU A 29 -9.48 14.82 4.60
CA GLU A 29 -9.54 13.36 4.58
C GLU A 29 -9.90 12.90 3.18
N CYS A 30 -9.05 12.05 2.59
CA CYS A 30 -9.27 11.45 1.29
C CYS A 30 -9.48 9.95 1.47
N THR A 31 -10.57 9.43 0.91
CA THR A 31 -10.93 8.02 1.00
C THR A 31 -10.88 7.37 -0.38
N MET A 32 -10.31 6.17 -0.46
CA MET A 32 -10.25 5.36 -1.68
C MET A 32 -10.47 3.89 -1.39
N PRO A 33 -10.86 3.07 -2.39
CA PRO A 33 -10.85 1.61 -2.27
C PRO A 33 -9.44 1.07 -2.00
N LEU A 34 -9.34 0.01 -1.20
CA LEU A 34 -8.10 -0.67 -0.85
C LEU A 34 -7.40 -1.21 -2.10
N ALA A 35 -8.15 -1.72 -3.08
CA ALA A 35 -7.61 -2.18 -4.35
C ALA A 35 -6.83 -1.07 -5.09
N MET A 36 -7.30 0.18 -5.03
CA MET A 36 -6.59 1.31 -5.64
C MET A 36 -5.28 1.61 -4.92
N LEU A 37 -5.26 1.53 -3.58
CA LEU A 37 -4.02 1.67 -2.83
C LEU A 37 -3.03 0.56 -3.17
N ILE A 38 -3.48 -0.70 -3.25
CA ILE A 38 -2.63 -1.84 -3.64
C ILE A 38 -2.06 -1.62 -5.05
N GLN A 39 -2.85 -1.11 -6.00
CA GLN A 39 -2.35 -0.76 -7.33
C GLN A 39 -1.26 0.32 -7.30
N LEU A 40 -1.43 1.37 -6.49
CA LEU A 40 -0.40 2.41 -6.32
C LEU A 40 0.89 1.84 -5.70
N MET A 41 0.76 0.97 -4.70
CA MET A 41 1.90 0.34 -4.02
C MET A 41 2.65 -0.64 -4.94
N THR A 42 1.92 -1.40 -5.75
CA THR A 42 2.53 -2.33 -6.73
C THR A 42 3.22 -1.58 -7.86
N ALA A 43 2.62 -0.49 -8.37
CA ALA A 43 3.27 0.38 -9.34
C ALA A 43 4.54 1.03 -8.77
N PHE A 44 4.51 1.48 -7.51
CA PHE A 44 5.69 1.98 -6.81
C PHE A 44 6.79 0.91 -6.70
N ALA A 45 6.46 -0.28 -6.20
CA ALA A 45 7.43 -1.36 -6.06
C ALA A 45 8.03 -1.79 -7.42
N ALA A 46 7.24 -1.78 -8.49
CA ALA A 46 7.70 -2.07 -9.85
C ALA A 46 8.62 -0.98 -10.42
N SER A 47 8.56 0.25 -9.91
CA SER A 47 9.44 1.34 -10.33
C SER A 47 10.83 1.31 -9.70
N LEU A 48 11.03 0.50 -8.67
CA LEU A 48 12.30 0.38 -7.96
C LEU A 48 13.29 -0.51 -8.73
N PRO A 49 14.61 -0.26 -8.62
CA PRO A 49 15.62 -1.14 -9.21
C PRO A 49 15.54 -2.54 -8.58
N THR A 50 15.74 -3.57 -9.40
CA THR A 50 15.77 -4.98 -8.94
C THR A 50 17.15 -5.44 -8.53
N ASP A 51 18.20 -4.75 -8.99
CA ASP A 51 19.56 -5.00 -8.55
C ASP A 51 19.81 -4.29 -7.21
N LYS A 52 20.45 -5.00 -6.27
CA LYS A 52 20.77 -4.43 -4.96
C LYS A 52 21.70 -3.21 -5.12
N PRO A 53 21.31 -2.03 -4.62
CA PRO A 53 22.17 -0.85 -4.66
C PRO A 53 23.43 -1.02 -3.81
N THR A 54 24.54 -0.44 -4.28
CA THR A 54 25.82 -0.45 -3.57
C THR A 54 25.94 0.68 -2.55
N SER A 55 25.11 1.71 -2.68
CA SER A 55 25.07 2.88 -1.78
C SER A 55 23.99 2.68 -0.74
N ALA A 56 24.35 2.80 0.54
CA ALA A 56 23.42 2.62 1.65
C ALA A 56 22.22 3.58 1.60
N GLY A 57 21.07 3.12 2.09
CA GLY A 57 19.85 3.92 2.17
C GLY A 57 19.02 4.01 0.88
N GLN A 58 19.39 3.28 -0.18
CA GLN A 58 18.60 3.26 -1.42
C GLN A 58 17.54 2.16 -1.38
N LEU A 59 16.31 2.53 -1.76
CA LEU A 59 15.20 1.58 -1.89
C LEU A 59 15.37 0.74 -3.16
N TRP A 60 15.07 -0.54 -3.07
CA TRP A 60 15.11 -1.49 -4.18
C TRP A 60 14.04 -2.57 -4.02
N ASN A 61 13.73 -3.25 -5.12
CA ASN A 61 12.77 -4.35 -5.17
C ASN A 61 13.52 -5.69 -5.12
N ASP A 62 13.51 -6.32 -3.94
CA ASP A 62 14.04 -7.65 -3.71
C ASP A 62 12.96 -8.71 -4.00
N ALA A 63 12.87 -9.13 -5.26
CA ALA A 63 11.96 -10.20 -5.70
C ALA A 63 10.49 -10.05 -5.26
N GLY A 64 9.97 -8.82 -5.24
CA GLY A 64 8.61 -8.46 -4.83
C GLY A 64 8.50 -7.80 -3.46
N MET A 65 9.61 -7.71 -2.72
CA MET A 65 9.69 -7.03 -1.42
C MET A 65 10.41 -5.69 -1.55
N VAL A 66 9.81 -4.61 -1.04
CA VAL A 66 10.51 -3.31 -0.95
C VAL A 66 11.54 -3.38 0.18
N ALA A 67 12.82 -3.21 -0.16
CA ALA A 67 13.96 -3.30 0.75
C ALA A 67 14.82 -2.03 0.70
N ILE A 68 15.69 -1.86 1.69
CA ILE A 68 16.68 -0.78 1.77
C ILE A 68 18.09 -1.39 1.88
N SER A 69 19.03 -0.89 1.09
CA SER A 69 20.44 -1.33 1.08
C SER A 69 21.21 -0.96 2.34
#